data_AF-A0A2T2WT88-F1
#
_entry.id   AF-A0A2T2WT88-F1
#
_cell.length_a   1.000
_cell.length_b   1.000
_cell.length_c   1.000
_cell.angle_alpha   90.00
_cell.angle_beta   90.00
_cell.angle_gamma   90.00
#
_symmetry.space_group_name_H-M   'P 1'
#
loop_
_entity.id
_entity.type
_entity.pdbx_description
1 polymer ?
#
loop_
_entity_poly.entity_id
_entity_poly.type
_entity_poly.pdbx_seq_one_letter_code
_entity_poly.pdbx_strand_id
1 'polypeptide(L)'
;MEFKDHGLALRPVRIDDGSILYKILAYAHEVYRRCMRGELSYARKMIIGLAEYAVEGWPMEAGRLPEGSKAEGGRTVLDPWQLNMLDAWNPCGDAKAVLGTMTGMVPELSRLNIELSKITGCDPKTETWQRAWELVI
;
A
#
# COMPACT_ATOMS: atom_id res chain seq x y z
N MET A 1 -27.15 38.20 -0.75
CA MET A 1 -27.33 36.76 -0.47
C MET A 1 -26.04 36.09 -0.91
N GLU A 2 -25.08 36.02 0.00
CA GLU A 2 -23.75 35.45 -0.24
C GLU A 2 -23.78 33.95 0.07
N PHE A 3 -23.18 33.15 -0.81
CA PHE A 3 -23.05 31.71 -0.63
C PHE A 3 -22.08 31.43 0.52
N LYS A 4 -22.58 30.76 1.56
CA LYS A 4 -21.78 30.29 2.68
C LYS A 4 -21.00 29.04 2.28
N ASP A 5 -19.72 29.15 2.55
CA ASP A 5 -18.68 28.13 2.59
C ASP A 5 -19.17 26.85 3.30
N HIS A 6 -19.49 25.81 2.53
CA HIS A 6 -19.71 24.46 3.07
C HIS A 6 -18.36 23.75 3.15
N GLY A 7 -17.53 24.23 4.07
CA GLY A 7 -16.29 23.60 4.47
C GLY A 7 -16.52 22.23 5.11
N LEU A 8 -16.65 21.20 4.28
CA LEU A 8 -16.20 19.86 4.63
C LEU A 8 -14.69 19.82 4.39
N ALA A 9 -13.94 20.55 5.23
CA ALA A 9 -12.52 20.27 5.39
C ALA A 9 -12.44 18.81 5.82
N LEU A 10 -11.95 17.95 4.93
CA LEU A 10 -11.50 16.61 5.26
C LEU A 10 -10.60 16.78 6.49
N ARG A 11 -11.13 16.52 7.70
CA ARG A 11 -10.29 16.45 8.88
C ARG A 11 -9.28 15.38 8.53
N PRO A 12 -7.96 15.65 8.54
CA PRO A 12 -7.01 14.59 8.38
C PRO A 12 -7.34 13.61 9.50
N VAL A 13 -7.80 12.42 9.11
CA VAL A 13 -7.79 11.29 10.03
C VAL A 13 -6.36 11.30 10.53
N ARG A 14 -6.16 11.57 11.82
CA ARG A 14 -4.86 11.40 12.48
C ARG A 14 -4.60 9.90 12.45
N ILE A 15 -4.19 9.42 11.28
CA ILE A 15 -3.47 8.20 11.12
C ILE A 15 -2.15 8.48 11.83
N ASP A 16 -1.90 7.76 12.92
CA ASP A 16 -0.61 7.77 13.58
C ASP A 16 0.41 7.23 12.55
N ASP A 17 1.05 8.15 11.83
CA ASP A 17 1.71 7.97 10.54
C ASP A 17 2.86 6.95 10.56
N GLY A 18 3.59 6.88 11.66
CA GLY A 18 4.60 5.85 11.88
C GLY A 18 4.00 4.44 11.90
N SER A 19 2.79 4.26 12.42
CA SER A 19 2.21 2.92 12.62
C SER A 19 1.93 2.19 11.30
N ILE A 20 1.43 2.89 10.27
CA ILE A 20 1.16 2.28 8.97
C ILE A 20 2.46 1.97 8.24
N LEU A 21 3.39 2.93 8.17
CA LEU A 21 4.69 2.70 7.52
C LEU A 21 5.41 1.49 8.13
N TYR A 22 5.52 1.44 9.46
CA TYR A 22 6.16 0.31 10.14
C TYR A 22 5.40 -1.01 9.93
N LYS A 23 4.06 -0.97 9.78
CA LYS A 23 3.26 -2.15 9.43
C LYS A 23 3.60 -2.67 8.02
N ILE A 24 3.77 -1.78 7.04
CA ILE A 24 4.16 -2.17 5.67
C ILE A 24 5.56 -2.79 5.65
N LEU A 25 6.52 -2.17 6.34
CA LEU A 25 7.87 -2.72 6.45
C LEU A 25 7.89 -4.06 7.20
N ALA A 26 7.03 -4.22 8.23
CA ALA A 26 6.87 -5.48 8.92
C ALA A 26 6.29 -6.57 7.99
N TYR A 27 5.31 -6.23 7.13
CA TYR A 27 4.76 -7.16 6.14
C TYR A 27 5.82 -7.59 5.13
N ALA A 28 6.62 -6.66 4.59
CA ALA A 28 7.72 -6.98 3.68
C ALA A 28 8.74 -7.94 4.31
N HIS A 29 9.17 -7.65 5.53
CA HIS A 29 10.07 -8.54 6.27
C HIS A 29 9.45 -9.91 6.57
N GLU A 30 8.14 -9.96 6.80
CA GLU A 30 7.42 -11.21 7.01
C GLU A 30 7.33 -12.05 5.74
N VAL A 31 7.08 -11.44 4.56
CA VAL A 31 7.14 -12.12 3.27
C VAL A 31 8.51 -12.79 3.12
N TYR A 32 9.60 -12.02 3.26
CA TYR A 32 10.96 -12.54 3.14
C TYR A 32 11.21 -13.73 4.06
N ARG A 33 10.94 -13.56 5.37
CA ARG A 33 11.23 -14.59 6.37
C ARG A 33 10.42 -15.86 6.15
N ARG A 34 9.14 -15.73 5.75
CA ARG A 34 8.25 -16.87 5.51
C ARG A 34 8.62 -17.60 4.23
N CYS A 35 9.03 -16.89 3.17
CA CYS A 35 9.59 -17.50 1.97
C CYS A 35 10.85 -18.30 2.29
N MET A 36 11.78 -17.76 3.09
CA MET A 36 12.99 -18.48 3.51
C MET A 36 12.70 -19.73 4.35
N ARG A 37 11.55 -19.79 5.03
CA ARG A 37 11.11 -20.92 5.87
C ARG A 37 10.17 -21.90 5.15
N GLY A 38 9.81 -21.63 3.89
CA GLY A 38 8.83 -22.44 3.14
C GLY A 38 7.37 -22.25 3.58
N GLU A 39 7.07 -21.21 4.36
CA GLU A 39 5.75 -20.92 4.92
C GLU A 39 4.89 -20.08 3.95
N LEU A 40 4.73 -20.59 2.72
CA LEU A 40 4.24 -19.80 1.58
C LEU A 40 2.83 -19.25 1.76
N SER A 41 1.90 -19.98 2.37
CA SER A 41 0.55 -19.48 2.62
C SER A 41 0.55 -18.19 3.45
N TYR A 42 1.47 -18.09 4.41
CA TYR A 42 1.61 -16.89 5.24
C TYR A 42 2.29 -15.77 4.44
N ALA A 43 3.36 -16.09 3.70
CA ALA A 43 4.04 -15.10 2.84
C ALA A 43 3.06 -14.44 1.86
N ARG A 44 2.21 -15.25 1.20
CA ARG A 44 1.18 -14.77 0.27
C ARG A 44 0.15 -13.87 0.95
N LYS A 45 -0.27 -14.22 2.18
CA LYS A 45 -1.15 -13.35 2.97
C LYS A 45 -0.52 -11.98 3.25
N MET A 46 0.79 -11.92 3.46
CA MET A 46 1.48 -10.65 3.68
C MET A 46 1.62 -9.83 2.39
N ILE A 47 1.76 -10.46 1.21
CA ILE A 47 1.66 -9.75 -0.09
C ILE A 47 0.30 -9.08 -0.25
N ILE A 48 -0.80 -9.78 0.10
CA ILE A 48 -2.14 -9.19 0.05
C ILE A 48 -2.20 -7.95 0.95
N GLY A 49 -1.64 -8.02 2.17
CA GLY A 49 -1.57 -6.86 3.06
C GLY A 49 -0.72 -5.69 2.53
N LEU A 50 0.33 -5.97 1.75
CA LEU A 50 1.07 -4.93 1.03
C LEU A 50 0.23 -4.30 -0.09
N ALA A 51 -0.57 -5.11 -0.80
CA ALA A 51 -1.45 -4.62 -1.87
C ALA A 51 -2.61 -3.78 -1.29
N GLU A 52 -3.15 -4.15 -0.12
CA GLU A 52 -4.18 -3.39 0.60
C GLU A 52 -3.73 -1.95 0.88
N TYR A 53 -2.46 -1.73 1.22
CA TYR A 53 -1.92 -0.37 1.38
C TYR A 53 -2.06 0.47 0.12
N ALA A 54 -1.77 -0.12 -1.05
CA ALA A 54 -1.94 0.58 -2.32
C ALA A 54 -3.41 0.85 -2.63
N VAL A 55 -4.28 -0.15 -2.40
CA VAL A 55 -5.74 -0.03 -2.60
C VAL A 55 -6.34 1.08 -1.73
N GLU A 56 -5.87 1.24 -0.50
CA GLU A 56 -6.31 2.32 0.39
C GLU A 56 -5.71 3.68 0.00
N GLY A 57 -4.44 3.70 -0.44
CA GLY A 57 -3.72 4.93 -0.77
C GLY A 57 -4.10 5.54 -2.11
N TRP A 58 -4.41 4.75 -3.14
CA TRP A 58 -4.75 5.25 -4.47
C TRP A 58 -5.97 6.18 -4.50
N PRO A 59 -7.09 5.88 -3.81
CA PRO A 59 -8.18 6.84 -3.65
C PRO A 59 -7.73 8.12 -2.96
N MET A 60 -6.91 8.03 -1.90
CA MET A 60 -6.43 9.19 -1.15
C MET A 60 -5.57 10.11 -2.02
N GLU A 61 -4.69 9.55 -2.83
CA GLU A 61 -3.91 10.27 -3.84
C GLU A 61 -4.81 11.06 -4.79
N ALA A 62 -5.94 10.47 -5.20
CA ALA A 62 -6.90 11.12 -6.07
C ALA A 62 -7.88 12.05 -5.33
N GLY A 63 -7.65 12.37 -4.06
CA GLY A 63 -8.50 13.22 -3.23
C GLY A 63 -9.85 12.57 -2.85
N ARG A 64 -9.94 11.24 -2.93
CA ARG A 64 -11.13 10.43 -2.60
C ARG A 64 -10.95 9.72 -1.25
N LEU A 65 -12.04 9.42 -0.57
CA LEU A 65 -11.99 8.59 0.64
C LEU A 65 -11.75 7.12 0.26
N PRO A 66 -10.95 6.36 1.05
CA PRO A 66 -10.84 4.92 0.86
C PRO A 66 -12.19 4.24 1.12
N GLU A 67 -12.79 3.63 0.10
CA GLU A 67 -13.96 2.76 0.29
C GLU A 67 -13.48 1.33 0.52
N GLY A 68 -13.07 1.02 1.75
CA GLY A 68 -12.42 -0.25 2.15
C GLY A 68 -13.26 -1.54 2.03
N SER A 69 -14.20 -1.66 1.10
CA SER A 69 -15.01 -2.88 0.92
C SER A 69 -15.66 -3.09 -0.48
N LYS A 70 -15.34 -2.31 -1.51
CA LYS A 70 -16.05 -2.39 -2.82
C LYS A 70 -15.18 -2.54 -4.07
N ALA A 71 -13.94 -3.01 -3.93
CA ALA A 71 -13.08 -3.27 -5.08
C ALA A 71 -13.66 -4.35 -6.03
N GLU A 72 -14.47 -5.28 -5.53
CA GLU A 72 -15.02 -6.39 -6.32
C GLU A 72 -16.43 -6.15 -6.90
N GLY A 73 -17.05 -4.98 -6.63
CA GLY A 73 -18.46 -4.72 -6.95
C GLY A 73 -18.69 -3.55 -7.90
N GLY A 74 -18.44 -3.70 -9.21
CA GLY A 74 -19.01 -2.91 -10.32
C GLY A 74 -18.87 -1.36 -10.32
N ARG A 75 -18.30 -0.77 -9.28
CA ARG A 75 -17.99 0.65 -9.11
C ARG A 75 -16.60 0.74 -8.50
N THR A 76 -15.59 0.31 -9.25
CA THR A 76 -14.22 0.37 -8.76
C THR A 76 -13.79 1.83 -8.75
N VAL A 77 -13.36 2.32 -7.59
CA VAL A 77 -12.73 3.65 -7.43
C VAL A 77 -11.31 3.66 -8.05
N LEU A 78 -10.88 2.50 -8.57
CA LEU A 78 -9.58 2.25 -9.14
C LEU A 78 -9.59 2.36 -10.67
N ASP A 79 -8.53 2.97 -11.19
CA ASP A 79 -8.26 3.10 -12.62
C ASP A 79 -7.76 1.77 -13.22
N PRO A 80 -7.89 1.57 -14.54
CA PRO A 80 -7.46 0.32 -15.20
C PRO A 80 -6.00 -0.07 -14.94
N TRP A 81 -5.10 0.91 -14.79
CA TRP A 81 -3.69 0.62 -14.49
C TRP A 81 -3.51 0.07 -13.07
N GLN A 82 -4.30 0.53 -12.10
CA GLN A 82 -4.28 0.03 -10.72
C GLN A 82 -4.80 -1.41 -10.66
N LEU A 83 -5.88 -1.71 -11.40
CA LEU A 83 -6.39 -3.06 -11.54
C LEU A 83 -5.35 -4.00 -12.18
N ASN A 84 -4.69 -3.57 -13.24
CA ASN A 84 -3.61 -4.34 -13.87
C ASN A 84 -2.43 -4.60 -12.91
N MET A 85 -2.12 -3.64 -12.03
CA MET A 85 -1.09 -3.83 -11.00
C MET A 85 -1.53 -4.84 -9.94
N LEU A 86 -2.78 -4.79 -9.50
CA LEU A 86 -3.32 -5.78 -8.55
C LEU A 86 -3.29 -7.20 -9.14
N ASP A 87 -3.65 -7.35 -10.41
CA ASP A 87 -3.56 -8.65 -11.12
C ASP A 87 -2.11 -9.14 -11.19
N ALA A 88 -1.16 -8.24 -11.47
CA ALA A 88 0.26 -8.56 -11.48
C ALA A 88 0.83 -8.88 -10.07
N TRP A 89 0.18 -8.39 -9.01
CA TRP A 89 0.56 -8.66 -7.62
C TRP A 89 -0.07 -9.92 -7.04
N ASN A 90 -0.72 -10.75 -7.86
CA ASN A 90 -1.26 -12.02 -7.42
C ASN A 90 -0.15 -12.93 -6.86
N PRO A 91 -0.18 -13.29 -5.56
CA PRO A 91 0.90 -14.02 -4.91
C PRO A 91 0.80 -15.52 -5.18
N CYS A 92 1.03 -15.91 -6.43
CA CYS A 92 1.02 -17.30 -6.90
C CYS A 92 2.44 -17.84 -7.13
N GLY A 93 2.61 -19.15 -7.00
CA GLY A 93 3.89 -19.84 -7.25
C GLY A 93 4.74 -20.15 -6.01
N ASP A 94 6.01 -20.43 -6.25
CA ASP A 94 6.98 -20.81 -5.21
C ASP A 94 7.53 -19.58 -4.45
N ALA A 95 8.47 -19.81 -3.53
CA ALA A 95 9.11 -18.75 -2.76
C ALA A 95 9.74 -17.66 -3.64
N LYS A 96 10.35 -18.06 -4.77
CA LYS A 96 11.01 -17.13 -5.70
C LYS A 96 9.97 -16.26 -6.41
N ALA A 97 8.85 -16.84 -6.84
CA ALA A 97 7.76 -16.09 -7.45
C ALA A 97 7.17 -15.07 -6.45
N VAL A 98 6.91 -15.48 -5.20
CA VAL A 98 6.37 -14.59 -4.15
C VAL A 98 7.32 -13.43 -3.85
N LEU A 99 8.63 -13.71 -3.73
CA LEU A 99 9.64 -12.65 -3.56
C LEU A 99 9.71 -11.72 -4.77
N GLY A 100 9.67 -12.28 -5.98
CA GLY A 100 9.62 -11.50 -7.22
C GLY A 100 8.42 -10.58 -7.28
N THR A 101 7.24 -11.05 -6.85
CA THR A 101 6.04 -10.22 -6.70
C THR A 101 6.32 -9.06 -5.73
N MET A 102 6.81 -9.35 -4.51
CA MET A 102 7.15 -8.31 -3.53
C MET A 102 8.10 -7.26 -4.09
N THR A 103 9.20 -7.68 -4.73
CA THR A 103 10.17 -6.78 -5.35
C THR A 103 9.51 -5.90 -6.43
N GLY A 104 8.59 -6.46 -7.21
CA GLY A 104 7.81 -5.72 -8.21
C GLY A 104 6.84 -4.69 -7.62
N MET A 105 6.46 -4.81 -6.35
CA MET A 105 5.60 -3.83 -5.66
C MET A 105 6.37 -2.58 -5.22
N VAL A 106 7.68 -2.71 -4.93
CA VAL A 106 8.51 -1.66 -4.32
C VAL A 106 8.44 -0.31 -5.04
N PRO A 107 8.50 -0.22 -6.38
CA PRO A 107 8.45 1.07 -7.06
C PRO A 107 7.18 1.85 -6.76
N GLU A 108 6.01 1.19 -6.81
CA GLU A 108 4.73 1.85 -6.58
C GLU A 108 4.48 2.12 -5.10
N LEU A 109 4.81 1.17 -4.21
CA LEU A 109 4.69 1.40 -2.77
C LEU A 109 5.56 2.59 -2.32
N SER A 110 6.75 2.74 -2.90
CA SER A 110 7.65 3.85 -2.61
C SER A 110 7.11 5.18 -3.14
N ARG A 111 6.58 5.20 -4.37
CA ARG A 111 5.95 6.37 -4.97
C ARG A 111 4.75 6.82 -4.12
N LEU A 112 3.89 5.87 -3.78
CA LEU A 112 2.67 6.14 -3.01
C LEU A 112 2.99 6.62 -1.60
N ASN A 113 4.00 6.07 -0.93
CA ASN A 113 4.45 6.57 0.38
C ASN A 113 4.84 8.05 0.31
N ILE A 114 5.57 8.47 -0.73
CA ILE A 114 5.93 9.87 -0.93
C ILE A 114 4.70 10.75 -1.15
N GLU A 115 3.76 10.33 -2.00
CA GLU A 115 2.56 11.13 -2.29
C GLU A 115 1.62 11.23 -1.10
N LEU A 116 1.39 10.13 -0.38
CA LEU A 116 0.57 10.12 0.83
C LEU A 116 1.18 11.01 1.92
N SER A 117 2.50 10.97 2.10
CA SER A 117 3.20 11.87 3.03
C SER A 117 3.00 13.35 2.70
N LYS A 118 2.97 13.74 1.42
CA LYS A 118 2.66 15.12 1.01
C LYS A 118 1.23 15.50 1.38
N ILE A 119 0.28 14.58 1.17
CA ILE A 119 -1.15 14.79 1.45
C ILE A 119 -1.41 14.90 2.95
N THR A 120 -0.76 14.08 3.78
CA THR A 120 -0.97 14.04 5.23
C THR A 120 -0.07 14.99 6.00
N GLY A 121 0.99 15.52 5.37
CA GLY A 121 2.02 16.33 6.03
C GLY A 121 2.98 15.51 6.91
N CYS A 122 3.01 14.19 6.74
CA CYS A 122 3.82 13.26 7.53
C CYS A 122 5.19 13.02 6.89
N ASP A 123 6.21 12.71 7.71
CA ASP A 123 7.53 12.34 7.20
C ASP A 123 7.45 10.96 6.49
N PRO A 124 7.82 10.86 5.19
CA PRO A 124 7.85 9.58 4.47
C PRO A 124 8.90 8.60 5.01
N LYS A 125 9.79 9.05 5.90
CA LYS A 125 10.92 8.28 6.44
C LYS A 125 11.73 7.60 5.34
N THR A 126 11.99 8.33 4.26
CA THR A 126 12.56 7.81 3.00
C THR A 126 13.79 6.93 3.22
N GLU A 127 14.73 7.34 4.09
CA GLU A 127 15.92 6.55 4.39
C GLU A 127 15.59 5.23 5.09
N THR A 128 14.72 5.26 6.11
CA THR A 128 14.27 4.03 6.81
C THR A 128 13.51 3.11 5.86
N TRP A 129 12.65 3.68 5.03
CA TRP A 129 11.90 2.97 4.01
C TRP A 129 12.81 2.25 3.02
N GLN A 130 13.75 2.98 2.40
CA GLN A 130 14.71 2.43 1.45
C GLN A 130 15.55 1.32 2.09
N ARG A 131 16.10 1.60 3.27
CA ARG A 131 16.95 0.64 3.97
C ARG A 131 16.21 -0.63 4.34
N ALA A 132 14.94 -0.55 4.71
CA ALA A 132 14.13 -1.72 5.04
C ALA A 132 13.87 -2.60 3.81
N TRP A 133 13.62 -2.00 2.64
CA TRP A 133 13.49 -2.75 1.40
C TRP A 133 14.79 -3.46 1.00
N GLU A 134 15.94 -2.78 1.09
CA GLU A 134 17.26 -3.37 0.81
C GLU A 134 17.59 -4.62 1.65
N LEU A 135 16.97 -4.78 2.82
CA LEU A 135 17.19 -5.95 3.68
C LEU A 135 16.38 -7.18 3.26
N VAL A 136 15.38 -7.03 2.40
CA VAL A 136 14.38 -8.08 2.11
C VAL A 136 14.23 -8.41 0.63
N ILE A 137 14.97 -7.71 -0.26
CA ILE A 137 15.02 -7.95 -1.71
C ILE A 137 16.43 -8.32 -2.18
#